data_AF-A0A427AMG6-F1
#
_entry.id   AF-A0A427AMG6-F1
#
_cell.length_a   1.000
_cell.length_b   1.000
_cell.length_c   1.000
_cell.angle_alpha   90.00
_cell.angle_beta   90.00
_cell.angle_gamma   90.00
#
_symmetry.space_group_name_H-M   'P 1'
#
loop_
_entity.id
_entity.type
_entity.pdbx_description
1 polymer ?
#
loop_
_entity_poly.entity_id
_entity_poly.type
_entity_poly.pdbx_seq_one_letter_code
_entity_poly.pdbx_strand_id
1 'polypeptide(L)'
;MTRFGLVIFNCSHHLFDDWHDRQEEDGVKVVPVENLKNPYENQGNFNTRFKLTLNKLYVWSLVSYDRVVMLDSDNIFLQRTDELFQCGQFCAVFINPCIFHTGLFVLQVLPSVLHLGFLASYFPDLLDQSMFHPPANGTKLDGIYRLPLGYQMDASYYYLKLRWSIPCGPNSVITFPSAPWLKPWYWWSWPVLPLGLSWHEQRRKNLGYGSEVPVLLIQAVIYIGIIAITRLARPSLSKLCYNRRPEKSIVILHTTLKVAAMWSIFAAYTVPFFLIPRTVHPLFGWPLYVLGVASLSSIVINVFLLPPLPVLTVLLGISGSLFVMAFPWYLDGVIRALAVFTYAFCCAPVAWASLMKMSSSLQNLLEREAFFPRLGESTQMSELNKLY
;
A
#
# COMPACT_ATOMS: atom_id res chain seq x y z
N MET A 1 -22.36 -28.41 -14.36
CA MET A 1 -20.91 -28.34 -14.14
C MET A 1 -20.71 -27.69 -12.78
N THR A 2 -20.42 -28.47 -11.75
CA THR A 2 -20.21 -27.95 -10.39
C THR A 2 -18.85 -27.28 -10.37
N ARG A 3 -18.83 -25.97 -10.06
CA ARG A 3 -17.61 -25.16 -10.06
C ARG A 3 -17.13 -25.05 -8.63
N PHE A 4 -15.86 -25.32 -8.41
CA PHE A 4 -15.22 -25.05 -7.14
C PHE A 4 -14.08 -24.09 -7.41
N GLY A 5 -14.09 -22.95 -6.74
CA GLY A 5 -12.84 -22.24 -6.49
C GLY A 5 -12.00 -23.15 -5.62
N LEU A 6 -10.76 -23.41 -6.02
CA LEU A 6 -9.80 -24.08 -5.16
C LEU A 6 -8.71 -23.08 -4.82
N VAL A 7 -8.58 -22.75 -3.53
CA VAL A 7 -7.48 -21.92 -3.07
C VAL A 7 -6.50 -22.80 -2.32
N ILE A 8 -5.27 -22.85 -2.85
CA ILE A 8 -4.16 -23.57 -2.23
C ILE A 8 -3.50 -22.57 -1.26
N PHE A 9 -3.74 -22.77 0.04
CA PHE A 9 -3.16 -21.94 1.09
C PHE A 9 -1.80 -22.46 1.53
N ASN A 10 -0.89 -21.52 1.77
CA ASN A 10 0.32 -21.79 2.51
C ASN A 10 -0.02 -21.90 4.00
N CYS A 11 0.26 -23.04 4.63
CA CYS A 11 0.13 -23.21 6.08
C CYS A 11 1.08 -22.26 6.83
N SER A 12 0.57 -21.10 7.22
CA SER A 12 1.08 -20.32 8.36
C SER A 12 0.01 -20.38 9.44
N HIS A 13 0.26 -21.21 10.46
CA HIS A 13 -0.73 -21.76 11.41
C HIS A 13 -1.69 -20.76 12.09
N HIS A 14 -1.37 -19.46 12.18
CA HIS A 14 -2.22 -18.49 12.90
C HIS A 14 -3.18 -17.68 12.02
N LEU A 15 -2.97 -17.65 10.70
CA LEU A 15 -3.83 -16.98 9.74
C LEU A 15 -4.71 -17.98 8.97
N PHE A 16 -4.67 -19.26 9.33
CA PHE A 16 -5.31 -20.32 8.56
C PHE A 16 -6.79 -20.45 8.92
N ASP A 17 -7.14 -20.53 10.20
CA ASP A 17 -8.49 -20.94 10.65
C ASP A 17 -9.58 -19.92 10.25
N ASP A 18 -9.39 -18.63 10.59
CA ASP A 18 -10.36 -17.57 10.26
C ASP A 18 -10.50 -17.32 8.74
N TRP A 19 -9.48 -17.64 7.96
CA TRP A 19 -9.54 -17.53 6.49
C TRP A 19 -10.09 -18.78 5.82
N HIS A 20 -9.93 -19.93 6.45
CA HIS A 20 -10.45 -21.22 6.00
C HIS A 20 -11.97 -21.21 6.07
N ASP A 21 -12.53 -20.86 7.24
CA ASP A 21 -13.97 -20.86 7.47
C ASP A 21 -14.70 -19.92 6.50
N ARG A 22 -14.20 -18.69 6.31
CA ARG A 22 -14.79 -17.72 5.36
C ARG A 22 -14.77 -18.18 3.91
N GLN A 23 -13.75 -18.92 3.50
CA GLN A 23 -13.66 -19.40 2.13
C GLN A 23 -14.59 -20.59 1.88
N GLU A 24 -14.71 -21.48 2.86
CA GLU A 24 -15.71 -22.55 2.76
C GLU A 24 -17.14 -21.99 2.74
N GLU A 25 -17.43 -20.92 3.50
CA GLU A 25 -18.69 -20.17 3.41
C GLU A 25 -18.95 -19.61 1.99
N ASP A 26 -17.90 -19.16 1.30
CA ASP A 26 -17.95 -18.70 -0.10
C ASP A 26 -18.04 -19.86 -1.13
N GLY A 27 -18.16 -21.12 -0.68
CA GLY A 27 -18.21 -22.30 -1.53
C GLY A 27 -16.85 -22.66 -2.18
N VAL A 28 -15.75 -22.13 -1.62
CA VAL A 28 -14.38 -22.41 -2.05
C VAL A 28 -13.85 -23.61 -1.27
N LYS A 29 -13.29 -24.59 -1.99
CA LYS A 29 -12.57 -25.68 -1.34
C LYS A 29 -11.16 -25.20 -0.99
N VAL A 30 -10.80 -25.26 0.28
CA VAL A 30 -9.46 -24.90 0.75
C VAL A 30 -8.65 -26.18 0.98
N VAL A 31 -7.45 -26.25 0.39
CA VAL A 31 -6.55 -27.39 0.57
C VAL A 31 -5.27 -26.90 1.26
N PRO A 32 -5.02 -27.28 2.52
CA PRO A 32 -3.74 -27.00 3.17
C PRO A 32 -2.64 -27.84 2.52
N VAL A 33 -1.51 -27.20 2.25
CA VAL A 33 -0.33 -27.87 1.70
C VAL A 33 0.92 -27.44 2.46
N GLU A 34 1.88 -28.36 2.55
CA GLU A 34 3.21 -28.05 3.07
C GLU A 34 4.02 -27.27 2.04
N ASN A 35 4.96 -26.44 2.49
CA ASN A 35 5.79 -25.67 1.56
C ASN A 35 6.81 -26.57 0.86
N LEU A 36 6.80 -26.54 -0.47
CA LEU A 36 7.84 -27.18 -1.27
C LEU A 36 9.14 -26.37 -1.13
N LYS A 37 10.22 -27.04 -0.74
CA LYS A 37 11.54 -26.42 -0.66
C LYS A 37 12.03 -26.11 -2.07
N ASN A 38 12.35 -24.84 -2.33
CA ASN A 38 12.91 -24.43 -3.61
C ASN A 38 14.38 -24.91 -3.72
N PRO A 39 14.73 -25.82 -4.65
CA PRO A 39 16.09 -26.33 -4.79
C PRO A 39 17.08 -25.27 -5.26
N TYR A 40 16.59 -24.16 -5.83
CA TYR A 40 17.39 -23.04 -6.29
C TYR A 40 17.65 -21.98 -5.19
N GLU A 41 17.12 -22.15 -3.98
CA GLU A 41 17.21 -21.15 -2.88
C GLU A 41 18.66 -20.79 -2.52
N ASN A 42 19.60 -21.73 -2.67
CA ASN A 42 21.00 -21.55 -2.32
C ASN A 42 21.87 -20.98 -3.46
N GLN A 43 21.28 -20.65 -4.61
CA GLN A 43 22.04 -20.04 -5.71
C GLN A 43 22.38 -18.58 -5.39
N GLY A 44 23.59 -18.13 -5.76
CA GLY A 44 24.06 -16.77 -5.42
C GLY A 44 23.18 -15.62 -5.93
N ASN A 45 22.43 -15.84 -7.01
CA ASN A 45 21.51 -14.86 -7.61
C ASN A 45 20.03 -15.15 -7.30
N PHE A 46 19.74 -15.98 -6.28
CA PHE A 46 18.37 -16.35 -5.96
C PHE A 46 17.59 -15.15 -5.40
N ASN A 47 16.45 -14.86 -6.02
CA ASN A 47 15.53 -13.87 -5.49
C ASN A 47 14.58 -14.52 -4.48
N THR A 48 14.64 -14.06 -3.23
CA THR A 48 13.82 -14.55 -2.11
C THR A 48 12.33 -14.50 -2.37
N ARG A 49 11.86 -13.63 -3.27
CA ARG A 49 10.45 -13.60 -3.74
C ARG A 49 10.00 -14.96 -4.32
N PHE A 50 10.91 -15.72 -4.92
CA PHE A 50 10.59 -17.00 -5.56
C PHE A 50 10.70 -18.21 -4.63
N LYS A 51 10.96 -17.98 -3.33
CA LYS A 51 11.09 -19.05 -2.32
C LYS A 51 9.89 -20.01 -2.31
N LEU A 52 8.69 -19.48 -2.51
CA LEU A 52 7.43 -20.23 -2.44
C LEU A 52 6.79 -20.51 -3.81
N THR A 53 7.45 -20.14 -4.92
CA THR A 53 6.86 -20.26 -6.26
C THR A 53 6.53 -21.71 -6.64
N LEU A 54 7.30 -22.69 -6.13
CA LEU A 54 7.07 -24.09 -6.44
C LEU A 54 5.78 -24.65 -5.82
N ASN A 55 5.19 -24.00 -4.80
CA ASN A 55 3.89 -24.41 -4.27
C ASN A 55 2.78 -24.40 -5.34
N LYS A 56 2.95 -23.62 -6.42
CA LYS A 56 2.03 -23.66 -7.56
C LYS A 56 1.96 -25.05 -8.21
N LEU A 57 2.97 -25.90 -8.04
CA LEU A 57 3.00 -27.27 -8.56
C LEU A 57 1.94 -28.18 -7.92
N TYR A 58 1.39 -27.82 -6.76
CA TYR A 58 0.26 -28.55 -6.17
C TYR A 58 -1.00 -28.56 -7.07
N VAL A 59 -1.08 -27.70 -8.08
CA VAL A 59 -2.17 -27.77 -9.06
C VAL A 59 -2.20 -29.12 -9.81
N TRP A 60 -1.06 -29.79 -9.97
CA TRP A 60 -0.99 -31.13 -10.59
C TRP A 60 -1.46 -32.26 -9.66
N SER A 61 -1.53 -32.04 -8.34
CA SER A 61 -2.08 -33.07 -7.43
C SER A 61 -3.62 -33.08 -7.40
N LEU A 62 -4.27 -32.17 -8.14
CA LEU A 62 -5.72 -32.02 -8.17
C LEU A 62 -6.39 -33.04 -9.10
N VAL A 63 -6.02 -34.31 -8.96
CA VAL A 63 -6.42 -35.43 -9.83
C VAL A 63 -7.93 -35.68 -9.86
N SER A 64 -8.70 -35.11 -8.92
CA SER A 64 -10.16 -35.13 -8.92
C SER A 64 -10.78 -34.21 -9.99
N TYR A 65 -9.98 -33.34 -10.60
CA TYR A 65 -10.43 -32.40 -11.62
C TYR A 65 -9.77 -32.76 -12.96
N ASP A 66 -10.57 -32.82 -14.02
CA ASP A 66 -10.06 -33.02 -15.38
C ASP A 66 -9.21 -31.82 -15.83
N ARG A 67 -9.65 -30.60 -15.49
CA ARG A 67 -8.99 -29.36 -15.90
C ARG A 67 -9.07 -28.29 -14.83
N VAL A 68 -7.99 -27.55 -14.67
CA VAL A 68 -7.88 -26.46 -13.70
C VAL A 68 -7.40 -25.19 -14.41
N VAL A 69 -8.00 -24.07 -14.06
CA VAL A 69 -7.49 -22.74 -14.38
C VAL A 69 -6.77 -22.23 -13.13
N MET A 70 -5.45 -22.21 -13.16
CA MET A 70 -4.63 -21.66 -12.09
C MET A 70 -4.61 -20.14 -12.21
N LEU A 71 -4.75 -19.44 -11.08
CA LEU A 71 -4.71 -17.98 -11.00
C LEU A 71 -3.91 -17.55 -9.76
N ASP A 72 -2.97 -16.62 -9.93
CA ASP A 72 -2.30 -16.00 -8.77
C ASP A 72 -3.27 -15.07 -8.02
N SER A 73 -3.09 -14.95 -6.70
CA SER A 73 -3.95 -14.15 -5.82
C SER A 73 -3.91 -12.64 -6.08
N ASP A 74 -2.98 -12.17 -6.92
CA ASP A 74 -2.85 -10.79 -7.37
C ASP A 74 -3.42 -10.58 -8.79
N ASN A 75 -4.42 -11.36 -9.17
CA ASN A 75 -5.20 -11.17 -10.40
C ASN A 75 -6.67 -10.87 -10.10
N ILE A 76 -7.33 -10.18 -11.03
CA ILE A 76 -8.79 -10.01 -11.02
C ILE A 76 -9.38 -10.33 -12.38
N PHE A 77 -10.52 -11.03 -12.38
CA PHE A 77 -11.38 -11.19 -13.56
C PHE A 77 -12.24 -9.94 -13.74
N LEU A 78 -12.21 -9.36 -14.93
CA LEU A 78 -13.09 -8.25 -15.34
C LEU A 78 -14.43 -8.74 -15.87
N GLN A 79 -14.45 -9.96 -16.41
CA GLN A 79 -15.61 -10.62 -16.98
C GLN A 79 -15.50 -12.14 -16.75
N ARG A 80 -16.58 -12.86 -17.05
CA ARG A 80 -16.62 -14.32 -16.98
C ARG A 80 -15.66 -14.91 -18.03
N THR A 81 -14.85 -15.89 -17.60
CA THR A 81 -13.79 -16.51 -18.41
C THR A 81 -13.94 -18.04 -18.49
N ASP A 82 -15.17 -18.53 -18.52
CA ASP A 82 -15.47 -19.97 -18.50
C ASP A 82 -14.94 -20.70 -19.73
N GLU A 83 -14.76 -19.98 -20.84
CA GLU A 83 -14.17 -20.47 -22.06
C GLU A 83 -12.74 -20.98 -21.88
N LEU A 84 -12.00 -20.53 -20.85
CA LEU A 84 -10.67 -21.06 -20.53
C LEU A 84 -10.71 -22.56 -20.22
N PHE A 85 -11.82 -23.08 -19.69
CA PHE A 85 -12.00 -24.52 -19.45
C PHE A 85 -12.19 -25.33 -20.74
N GLN A 86 -12.28 -24.69 -21.91
CA GLN A 86 -12.32 -25.36 -23.22
C GLN A 86 -10.93 -25.47 -23.86
N CYS A 87 -9.92 -24.83 -23.28
CA CYS A 87 -8.56 -24.83 -23.82
C CYS A 87 -7.92 -26.23 -23.84
N GLY A 88 -6.74 -26.39 -24.44
CA GLY A 88 -6.04 -27.68 -24.57
C GLY A 88 -5.52 -28.28 -23.25
N GLN A 89 -4.50 -29.15 -23.33
CA GLN A 89 -3.86 -29.73 -22.15
C GLN A 89 -3.04 -28.70 -21.37
N PHE A 90 -2.50 -27.69 -22.05
CA PHE A 90 -1.82 -26.57 -21.41
C PHE A 90 -2.05 -25.28 -22.19
N CYS A 91 -2.42 -24.21 -21.49
CA CYS A 91 -2.58 -22.89 -22.10
C CYS A 91 -2.11 -21.77 -21.18
N ALA A 92 -1.33 -20.83 -21.69
CA ALA A 92 -0.83 -19.71 -20.91
C ALA A 92 -0.59 -18.48 -21.79
N VAL A 93 -0.48 -17.31 -21.17
CA VAL A 93 0.01 -16.09 -21.84
C VAL A 93 1.54 -16.04 -21.69
N PHE A 94 2.25 -15.55 -22.71
CA PHE A 94 3.71 -15.46 -22.68
C PHE A 94 4.22 -14.12 -22.19
N ILE A 95 5.28 -14.17 -21.38
CA ILE A 95 6.07 -12.99 -21.02
C ILE A 95 7.04 -12.68 -22.15
N ASN A 96 7.71 -13.72 -22.65
CA ASN A 96 8.61 -13.65 -23.79
C ASN A 96 8.39 -14.91 -24.67
N PRO A 97 8.96 -14.96 -25.89
CA PRO A 97 8.74 -16.08 -26.81
C PRO A 97 9.02 -17.49 -26.25
N CYS A 98 9.81 -17.62 -25.18
CA CYS A 98 10.27 -18.90 -24.63
C CYS A 98 9.75 -19.17 -23.21
N ILE A 99 9.04 -18.23 -22.57
CA ILE A 99 8.62 -18.29 -21.17
C ILE A 99 7.17 -17.82 -21.05
N PHE A 100 6.34 -18.65 -20.42
CA PHE A 100 4.99 -18.29 -20.07
C PHE A 100 4.90 -17.57 -18.71
N HIS A 101 3.86 -16.78 -18.55
CA HIS A 101 3.58 -16.13 -17.28
C HIS A 101 2.81 -17.09 -16.38
N THR A 102 3.36 -17.39 -15.22
CA THR A 102 2.78 -18.34 -14.25
C THR A 102 1.60 -17.77 -13.45
N GLY A 103 1.06 -16.62 -13.86
CA GLY A 103 0.02 -15.87 -13.15
C GLY A 103 -1.38 -16.33 -13.52
N LEU A 104 -1.55 -16.80 -14.76
CA LEU A 104 -2.74 -17.52 -15.22
C LEU A 104 -2.30 -18.60 -16.21
N PHE A 105 -2.72 -19.84 -15.97
CA PHE A 105 -2.61 -20.89 -16.96
C PHE A 105 -3.70 -21.94 -16.79
N VAL A 106 -4.05 -22.60 -17.89
CA VAL A 106 -4.94 -23.74 -17.94
C VAL A 106 -4.11 -25.01 -18.00
N LEU A 107 -4.50 -26.02 -17.24
CA LEU A 107 -3.81 -27.30 -17.18
C LEU A 107 -4.83 -28.44 -17.15
N GLN A 108 -4.63 -29.46 -17.98
CA GLN A 108 -5.22 -30.78 -17.78
C GLN A 108 -4.39 -31.57 -16.76
N VAL A 109 -5.04 -32.08 -15.72
CA VAL A 109 -4.34 -32.76 -14.63
C VAL A 109 -4.00 -34.18 -15.09
N LEU A 110 -2.74 -34.40 -15.51
CA LEU A 110 -2.24 -35.71 -15.90
C LEU A 110 -1.43 -36.33 -14.73
N PRO A 111 -1.61 -37.63 -14.42
CA PRO A 111 -0.97 -38.28 -13.27
C PRO A 111 0.56 -38.31 -13.28
N SER A 112 1.20 -38.01 -14.41
CA SER A 112 2.59 -38.39 -14.69
C SER A 112 3.57 -37.23 -14.93
N VAL A 113 3.15 -35.97 -14.83
CA VAL A 113 3.98 -34.84 -15.30
C VAL A 113 4.21 -33.80 -14.19
N LEU A 114 4.83 -34.20 -13.07
CA LEU A 114 5.37 -33.25 -12.10
C LEU A 114 6.86 -33.01 -12.38
N HIS A 115 7.17 -32.13 -13.33
CA HIS A 115 8.54 -31.65 -13.49
C HIS A 115 8.75 -30.43 -12.60
N LEU A 116 9.57 -30.57 -11.54
CA LEU A 116 9.96 -29.49 -10.63
C LEU A 116 10.49 -28.23 -11.35
N GLY A 117 11.00 -28.39 -12.57
CA GLY A 117 11.47 -27.30 -13.42
C GLY A 117 10.40 -26.62 -14.27
N PHE A 118 9.18 -27.15 -14.40
CA PHE A 118 8.17 -26.69 -15.38
C PHE A 118 7.90 -25.18 -15.33
N LEU A 119 7.75 -24.61 -14.13
CA LEU A 119 7.49 -23.18 -13.94
C LEU A 119 8.69 -22.27 -14.25
N ALA A 120 9.89 -22.83 -14.38
CA ALA A 120 11.15 -22.14 -14.61
C ALA A 120 11.87 -22.59 -15.91
N SER A 121 11.25 -23.49 -16.67
CA SER A 121 11.81 -24.02 -17.92
C SER A 121 11.59 -23.07 -19.08
N TYR A 122 12.48 -23.19 -20.07
CA TYR A 122 12.29 -22.59 -21.38
C TYR A 122 11.52 -23.56 -22.28
N PHE A 123 10.55 -23.04 -23.00
CA PHE A 123 9.75 -23.79 -23.96
C PHE A 123 9.94 -23.13 -25.33
N PRO A 124 10.94 -23.54 -26.13
CA PRO A 124 11.24 -22.90 -27.41
C PRO A 124 10.11 -23.02 -28.42
N ASP A 125 9.42 -24.17 -28.45
CA ASP A 125 8.31 -24.45 -29.37
C ASP A 125 7.03 -23.69 -29.01
N LEU A 126 7.05 -22.93 -27.92
CA LEU A 126 5.89 -22.23 -27.38
C LEU A 126 5.46 -21.07 -28.29
N LEU A 127 6.42 -20.41 -28.94
CA LEU A 127 6.16 -19.33 -29.90
C LEU A 127 5.32 -19.82 -31.09
N ASP A 128 5.59 -21.05 -31.54
CA ASP A 128 4.96 -21.66 -32.71
C ASP A 128 3.59 -22.28 -32.41
N GLN A 129 3.19 -22.34 -31.14
CA GLN A 129 1.87 -22.85 -30.76
C GLN A 129 0.74 -21.96 -31.31
N SER A 130 -0.41 -22.57 -31.57
CA SER A 130 -1.58 -21.83 -32.08
C SER A 130 -2.22 -20.96 -30.99
N MET A 131 -2.84 -19.83 -31.38
CA MET A 131 -3.61 -19.02 -30.44
C MET A 131 -4.89 -19.75 -30.04
N PHE A 132 -5.26 -19.67 -28.77
CA PHE A 132 -6.51 -20.22 -28.28
C PHE A 132 -7.69 -19.37 -28.78
N HIS A 133 -8.57 -20.02 -29.53
CA HIS A 133 -9.88 -19.50 -29.90
C HIS A 133 -10.94 -20.45 -29.35
N PRO A 134 -11.85 -19.98 -28.47
CA PRO A 134 -12.83 -20.85 -27.86
C PRO A 134 -13.82 -21.38 -28.91
N PRO A 135 -14.03 -22.71 -29.01
CA PRO A 135 -14.96 -23.28 -29.96
C PRO A 135 -16.41 -22.94 -29.60
N ALA A 136 -17.20 -22.54 -30.59
CA ALA A 136 -18.60 -22.14 -30.40
C ALA A 136 -19.47 -23.26 -29.80
N ASN A 137 -19.11 -24.52 -30.05
CA ASN A 137 -19.84 -25.70 -29.57
C ASN A 137 -19.48 -26.08 -28.12
N GLY A 138 -18.58 -25.34 -27.47
CA GLY A 138 -18.15 -25.61 -26.10
C GLY A 138 -17.28 -26.87 -25.94
N THR A 139 -16.81 -27.45 -27.04
CA THR A 139 -15.94 -28.62 -27.05
C THR A 139 -14.59 -28.30 -26.43
N LYS A 140 -13.98 -29.29 -25.77
CA LYS A 140 -12.62 -29.14 -25.28
C LYS A 140 -11.64 -29.37 -26.43
N LEU A 141 -10.62 -28.53 -26.51
CA LEU A 141 -9.53 -28.70 -27.44
C LEU A 141 -8.50 -29.68 -26.87
N ASP A 142 -7.70 -30.26 -27.77
CA ASP A 142 -6.51 -31.04 -27.49
C ASP A 142 -5.30 -30.31 -28.10
N GLY A 143 -4.20 -30.25 -27.36
CA GLY A 143 -2.95 -29.58 -27.74
C GLY A 143 -2.48 -28.56 -26.70
N ILE A 144 -1.40 -27.86 -27.03
CA ILE A 144 -0.90 -26.73 -26.27
C ILE A 144 -1.29 -25.45 -27.01
N TYR A 145 -1.81 -24.45 -26.30
CA TYR A 145 -2.28 -23.22 -26.93
C TYR A 145 -1.75 -21.97 -26.24
N ARG A 146 -1.64 -20.92 -27.04
CA ARG A 146 -1.29 -19.57 -26.61
C ARG A 146 -2.54 -18.81 -26.20
N LEU A 147 -2.62 -18.36 -24.96
CA LEU A 147 -3.71 -17.47 -24.56
C LEU A 147 -3.46 -16.05 -25.09
N PRO A 148 -4.50 -15.35 -25.59
CA PRO A 148 -4.43 -13.93 -25.89
C PRO A 148 -3.96 -13.10 -24.69
N LEU A 149 -3.21 -12.01 -24.95
CA LEU A 149 -2.69 -11.11 -23.92
C LEU A 149 -3.77 -10.55 -22.98
N GLY A 150 -5.01 -10.41 -23.46
CA GLY A 150 -6.11 -9.93 -22.65
C GLY A 150 -6.54 -10.87 -21.50
N TYR A 151 -6.11 -12.13 -21.48
CA TYR A 151 -6.20 -12.99 -20.29
C TYR A 151 -5.08 -12.77 -19.27
N GLN A 152 -4.17 -11.83 -19.54
CA GLN A 152 -3.11 -11.48 -18.61
C GLN A 152 -2.59 -10.07 -18.82
N MET A 153 -3.44 -9.11 -18.48
CA MET A 153 -3.20 -7.69 -18.65
C MET A 153 -2.35 -7.17 -17.48
N ASP A 154 -1.03 -7.09 -17.68
CA ASP A 154 -0.12 -6.58 -16.66
C ASP A 154 -0.39 -5.08 -16.38
N ALA A 155 -0.73 -4.78 -15.12
CA ALA A 155 -1.04 -3.45 -14.61
C ALA A 155 0.10 -2.44 -14.83
N SER A 156 1.36 -2.87 -14.91
CA SER A 156 2.51 -1.99 -15.14
C SER A 156 2.44 -1.29 -16.51
N TYR A 157 2.01 -1.99 -17.56
CA TYR A 157 1.81 -1.40 -18.89
C TYR A 157 0.71 -0.34 -18.87
N TYR A 158 -0.34 -0.57 -18.09
CA TYR A 158 -1.38 0.44 -17.89
C TYR A 158 -0.83 1.68 -17.20
N TYR A 159 -0.03 1.56 -16.14
CA TYR A 159 0.47 2.73 -15.43
C TYR A 159 1.39 3.61 -16.29
N LEU A 160 2.08 3.03 -17.28
CA LEU A 160 2.90 3.79 -18.24
C LEU A 160 2.06 4.55 -19.26
N LYS A 161 0.93 3.99 -19.71
CA LYS A 161 0.11 4.57 -20.79
C LYS A 161 -1.21 5.20 -20.32
N LEU A 162 -1.60 4.98 -19.07
CA LEU A 162 -2.90 5.29 -18.47
C LEU A 162 -4.12 4.81 -19.26
N ARG A 163 -3.92 3.82 -20.14
CA ARG A 163 -4.95 3.17 -20.93
C ARG A 163 -4.51 1.76 -21.28
N TRP A 164 -5.48 0.87 -21.45
CA TRP A 164 -5.21 -0.44 -22.00
C TRP A 164 -4.94 -0.33 -23.50
N SER A 165 -3.88 -0.99 -23.97
CA SER A 165 -3.51 -1.08 -25.38
C SER A 165 -3.34 -2.54 -25.75
N ILE A 166 -4.47 -3.27 -25.79
CA ILE A 166 -4.50 -4.69 -26.11
C ILE A 166 -5.05 -4.80 -27.53
N PRO A 167 -4.19 -5.13 -28.52
CA PRO A 167 -4.57 -5.06 -29.93
C PRO A 167 -5.55 -6.17 -30.33
N CYS A 168 -5.55 -7.30 -29.62
CA CYS A 168 -6.37 -8.45 -29.94
C CYS A 168 -6.69 -9.28 -28.69
N GLY A 169 -7.85 -9.93 -28.71
CA GLY A 169 -8.34 -10.78 -27.63
C GLY A 169 -9.23 -10.08 -26.61
N PRO A 170 -9.83 -10.84 -25.67
CA PRO A 170 -10.75 -10.31 -24.69
C PRO A 170 -10.02 -9.66 -23.51
N ASN A 171 -10.44 -8.47 -23.08
CA ASN A 171 -9.89 -7.81 -21.90
C ASN A 171 -10.46 -8.44 -20.61
N SER A 172 -9.92 -9.58 -20.23
CA SER A 172 -10.54 -10.48 -19.26
C SER A 172 -9.89 -10.45 -17.88
N VAL A 173 -8.57 -10.35 -17.78
CA VAL A 173 -7.86 -10.54 -16.50
C VAL A 173 -6.79 -9.49 -16.34
N ILE A 174 -6.79 -8.79 -15.21
CA ILE A 174 -5.70 -7.89 -14.84
C ILE A 174 -4.78 -8.62 -13.86
N THR A 175 -3.47 -8.55 -14.11
CA THR A 175 -2.42 -9.05 -13.21
C THR A 175 -1.71 -7.87 -12.57
N PHE A 176 -1.46 -7.97 -11.26
CA PHE A 176 -0.72 -6.95 -10.51
C PHE A 176 0.65 -7.50 -10.08
N PRO A 177 1.64 -7.68 -10.98
CA PRO A 177 2.92 -8.32 -10.65
C PRO A 177 3.86 -7.44 -9.79
N SER A 178 3.39 -6.24 -9.44
CA SER A 178 4.10 -5.22 -8.69
C SER A 178 4.53 -5.69 -7.30
N ALA A 179 5.52 -4.99 -6.74
CA ALA A 179 6.05 -5.26 -5.41
C ALA A 179 4.94 -5.19 -4.34
N PRO A 180 5.10 -5.85 -3.16
CA PRO A 180 4.02 -6.00 -2.17
C PRO A 180 3.38 -4.70 -1.69
N TRP A 181 4.11 -3.58 -1.74
CA TRP A 181 3.62 -2.24 -1.42
C TRP A 181 2.82 -1.60 -2.55
N LEU A 182 2.97 -1.99 -3.80
CA LEU A 182 2.25 -1.44 -4.96
C LEU A 182 1.01 -2.28 -5.34
N LYS A 183 0.55 -3.10 -4.40
CA LYS A 183 -0.62 -3.96 -4.61
C LYS A 183 -1.91 -3.13 -4.54
N PRO A 184 -2.96 -3.53 -5.26
CA PRO A 184 -4.12 -2.67 -5.47
C PRO A 184 -5.06 -2.57 -4.27
N TRP A 185 -4.94 -3.44 -3.27
CA TRP A 185 -5.83 -3.50 -2.11
C TRP A 185 -5.55 -2.44 -1.03
N TYR A 186 -4.50 -1.63 -1.16
CA TYR A 186 -4.21 -0.61 -0.16
C TYR A 186 -5.17 0.58 -0.22
N TRP A 187 -5.52 1.11 0.95
CA TRP A 187 -6.34 2.31 1.09
C TRP A 187 -5.76 3.56 0.41
N TRP A 188 -4.46 3.63 0.17
CA TRP A 188 -3.85 4.76 -0.54
C TRP A 188 -3.73 4.53 -2.05
N SER A 189 -4.18 3.36 -2.55
CA SER A 189 -3.94 2.89 -3.92
C SER A 189 -4.44 3.87 -4.97
N TRP A 190 -5.60 4.49 -4.80
CA TRP A 190 -6.08 5.56 -5.69
C TRP A 190 -5.93 6.92 -4.99
N PRO A 191 -5.44 7.99 -5.67
CA PRO A 191 -5.18 8.13 -7.11
C PRO A 191 -3.77 7.71 -7.60
N VAL A 192 -2.92 7.20 -6.71
CA VAL A 192 -1.51 6.87 -7.02
C VAL A 192 -1.40 5.83 -8.15
N LEU A 193 -2.14 4.74 -8.02
CA LEU A 193 -2.25 3.59 -8.90
C LEU A 193 -3.72 3.44 -9.34
N PRO A 194 -4.11 4.01 -10.50
CA PRO A 194 -5.53 4.13 -10.89
C PRO A 194 -6.31 2.82 -10.92
N LEU A 195 -5.68 1.71 -11.31
CA LEU A 195 -6.29 0.37 -11.32
C LEU A 195 -6.65 -0.17 -9.92
N GLY A 196 -6.20 0.49 -8.84
CA GLY A 196 -6.68 0.22 -7.49
C GLY A 196 -8.20 0.37 -7.39
N LEU A 197 -8.81 1.32 -8.12
CA LEU A 197 -10.28 1.45 -8.14
C LEU A 197 -10.96 0.20 -8.72
N SER A 198 -10.43 -0.39 -9.79
CA SER A 198 -10.99 -1.61 -10.37
C SER A 198 -10.98 -2.77 -9.36
N TRP A 199 -9.90 -2.90 -8.58
CA TRP A 199 -9.82 -3.89 -7.50
C TRP A 199 -10.87 -3.62 -6.40
N HIS A 200 -10.92 -2.37 -5.92
CA HIS A 200 -11.84 -1.98 -4.87
C HIS A 200 -13.31 -2.03 -5.29
N GLU A 201 -13.60 -1.87 -6.58
CA GLU A 201 -14.93 -2.07 -7.16
C GLU A 201 -15.35 -3.54 -7.17
N GLN A 202 -14.44 -4.45 -7.56
CA GLN A 202 -14.69 -5.89 -7.48
C GLN A 202 -14.92 -6.33 -6.03
N ARG A 203 -14.06 -5.86 -5.10
CA ARG A 203 -14.25 -6.10 -3.66
C ARG A 203 -15.61 -5.59 -3.17
N ARG A 204 -16.02 -4.38 -3.58
CA ARG A 204 -17.32 -3.81 -3.20
C ARG A 204 -18.49 -4.69 -3.64
N LYS A 205 -18.43 -5.26 -4.87
CA LYS A 205 -19.50 -6.09 -5.44
C LYS A 205 -19.59 -7.46 -4.78
N ASN A 206 -18.44 -8.06 -4.41
CA ASN A 206 -18.39 -9.44 -3.93
C ASN A 206 -18.38 -9.55 -2.40
N LEU A 207 -17.56 -8.75 -1.71
CA LEU A 207 -17.31 -8.85 -0.25
C LEU A 207 -17.86 -7.65 0.53
N GLY A 208 -17.88 -6.46 -0.08
CA GLY A 208 -18.21 -5.21 0.60
C GLY A 208 -17.09 -4.68 1.51
N TYR A 209 -17.46 -3.72 2.37
CA TYR A 209 -16.57 -3.08 3.37
C TYR A 209 -17.17 -3.08 4.78
N GLY A 210 -18.20 -3.91 5.02
CA GLY A 210 -19.00 -3.87 6.24
C GLY A 210 -18.17 -4.08 7.52
N SER A 211 -17.17 -4.97 7.46
CA SER A 211 -16.26 -5.25 8.58
C SER A 211 -15.38 -4.06 8.96
N GLU A 212 -14.99 -3.23 7.99
CA GLU A 212 -14.07 -2.11 8.21
C GLU A 212 -14.81 -0.83 8.64
N VAL A 213 -16.08 -0.67 8.28
CA VAL A 213 -16.88 0.54 8.58
C VAL A 213 -16.87 0.92 10.08
N PRO A 214 -17.15 0.00 11.03
CA PRO A 214 -17.09 0.35 12.46
C PRO A 214 -15.73 0.87 12.90
N VAL A 215 -14.65 0.25 12.42
CA VAL A 215 -13.27 0.66 12.75
C VAL A 215 -13.00 2.08 12.21
N LEU A 216 -13.44 2.37 10.99
CA LEU A 216 -13.29 3.71 10.40
C LEU A 216 -14.04 4.78 11.18
N LEU A 217 -15.28 4.48 11.61
CA LEU A 217 -16.08 5.41 12.40
C LEU A 217 -15.44 5.67 13.77
N ILE A 218 -14.98 4.63 14.45
CA ILE A 218 -14.28 4.76 15.73
C ILE A 218 -13.01 5.60 15.56
N GLN A 219 -12.19 5.32 14.54
CA GLN A 219 -10.98 6.11 14.26
C GLN A 219 -11.32 7.59 13.99
N ALA A 220 -12.35 7.86 13.17
CA ALA A 220 -12.78 9.23 12.89
C ALA A 220 -13.25 9.96 14.16
N VAL A 221 -14.07 9.31 15.01
CA VAL A 221 -14.55 9.89 16.27
C VAL A 221 -13.39 10.18 17.22
N ILE A 222 -12.42 9.27 17.35
CA ILE A 222 -11.22 9.47 18.17
C ILE A 222 -10.43 10.68 17.68
N TYR A 223 -10.17 10.78 16.37
CA TYR A 223 -9.42 11.90 15.80
C TYR A 223 -10.14 13.24 15.99
N ILE A 224 -11.46 13.29 15.80
CA ILE A 224 -12.28 14.48 16.07
C ILE A 224 -12.23 14.84 17.55
N GLY A 225 -12.36 13.85 18.44
CA GLY A 225 -12.25 14.02 19.88
C GLY A 225 -10.90 14.61 20.31
N ILE A 226 -9.80 14.12 19.73
CA ILE A 226 -8.44 14.66 19.96
C ILE A 226 -8.37 16.13 19.53
N ILE A 227 -8.89 16.47 18.35
CA ILE A 227 -8.90 17.86 17.86
C ILE A 227 -9.72 18.75 18.81
N ALA A 228 -10.89 18.29 19.25
CA ALA A 228 -11.74 19.04 20.17
C ALA A 228 -11.04 19.27 21.53
N ILE A 229 -10.50 18.21 22.13
CA ILE A 229 -9.79 18.27 23.42
C ILE A 229 -8.57 19.19 23.32
N THR A 230 -7.76 19.07 22.28
CA THR A 230 -6.54 19.89 22.11
C THR A 230 -6.87 21.36 21.86
N ARG A 231 -8.02 21.69 21.25
CA ARG A 231 -8.49 23.07 21.09
C ARG A 231 -9.01 23.68 22.40
N LEU A 232 -9.57 22.86 23.28
CA LEU A 232 -10.10 23.28 24.60
C LEU A 232 -9.01 23.29 25.68
N ALA A 233 -8.00 22.43 25.55
CA ALA A 233 -6.89 22.35 26.48
C ALA A 233 -6.05 23.63 26.42
N ARG A 234 -5.65 24.11 27.60
CA ARG A 234 -4.75 25.26 27.68
C ARG A 234 -3.38 24.86 27.11
N PRO A 235 -2.77 25.67 26.23
CA PRO A 235 -1.42 25.42 25.73
C PRO A 235 -0.46 25.24 26.91
N SER A 236 0.19 24.08 26.99
CA SER A 236 1.12 23.77 28.07
C SER A 236 2.46 23.33 27.50
N LEU A 237 3.47 24.17 27.63
CA LEU A 237 4.83 23.65 27.79
C LEU A 237 4.87 23.05 29.17
N SER A 238 5.03 21.74 29.24
CA SER A 238 5.27 21.05 30.52
C SER A 238 6.28 21.88 31.32
N LYS A 239 5.97 22.16 32.58
CA LYS A 239 6.83 22.83 33.57
C LYS A 239 8.10 22.01 33.86
N LEU A 240 8.82 21.58 32.84
CA LEU A 240 9.94 20.64 32.91
C LEU A 240 11.29 21.34 32.98
N CYS A 241 11.31 22.68 33.07
CA CYS A 241 12.54 23.47 33.04
C CYS A 241 12.61 24.53 34.15
N TYR A 242 12.00 24.28 35.31
CA TYR A 242 12.33 25.04 36.52
C TYR A 242 13.18 24.19 37.45
N ASN A 243 14.47 24.09 37.12
CA ASN A 243 15.50 24.05 38.14
C ASN A 243 16.81 24.61 37.58
N ARG A 244 17.35 25.58 38.32
CA ARG A 244 18.59 26.34 38.08
C ARG A 244 19.71 25.42 37.56
N ARG A 245 19.91 25.36 36.24
CA ARG A 245 20.94 24.52 35.60
C ARG A 245 21.97 25.38 34.85
N PRO A 246 23.24 24.94 34.80
CA PRO A 246 24.34 25.70 34.20
C PRO A 246 24.17 25.91 32.68
N GLU A 247 24.73 26.98 32.13
CA GLU A 247 24.57 27.42 30.72
C GLU A 247 24.79 26.31 29.66
N LYS A 248 25.74 25.39 29.88
CA LYS A 248 25.97 24.23 28.97
C LYS A 248 24.79 23.26 28.92
N SER A 249 24.00 23.16 29.99
CA SER A 249 22.78 22.34 30.03
C SER A 249 21.64 22.96 29.22
N ILE A 250 21.64 24.27 29.00
CA ILE A 250 20.59 24.98 28.25
C ILE A 250 20.71 24.67 26.76
N VAL A 251 21.92 24.67 26.20
CA VAL A 251 22.16 24.33 24.78
C VAL A 251 21.77 22.89 24.46
N ILE A 252 22.10 21.94 25.36
CA ILE A 252 21.72 20.53 25.23
C ILE A 252 20.19 20.40 25.28
N LEU A 253 19.54 21.01 26.27
CA LEU A 253 18.09 21.01 26.42
C LEU A 253 17.39 21.60 25.18
N HIS A 254 17.88 22.73 24.67
CA HIS A 254 17.38 23.39 23.46
C HIS A 254 17.44 22.47 22.25
N THR A 255 18.58 21.79 22.08
CA THR A 255 18.80 20.83 21.00
C THR A 255 17.89 19.62 21.15
N THR A 256 17.73 19.09 22.37
CA THR A 256 16.83 17.95 22.62
C THR A 256 15.36 18.31 22.36
N LEU A 257 14.90 19.52 22.71
CA LEU A 257 13.52 19.95 22.44
C LEU A 257 13.28 20.14 20.94
N LYS A 258 14.25 20.72 20.21
CA LYS A 258 14.20 20.83 18.74
C LYS A 258 14.10 19.47 18.07
N VAL A 259 14.94 18.53 18.47
CA VAL A 259 14.91 17.15 17.95
C VAL A 259 13.59 16.47 18.31
N ALA A 260 13.10 16.61 19.54
CA ALA A 260 11.83 16.04 19.97
C ALA A 260 10.64 16.57 19.16
N ALA A 261 10.57 17.90 18.94
CA ALA A 261 9.53 18.51 18.13
C ALA A 261 9.54 17.98 16.69
N MET A 262 10.72 17.90 16.06
CA MET A 262 10.86 17.38 14.70
C MET A 262 10.43 15.91 14.60
N TRP A 263 10.81 15.06 15.56
CA TRP A 263 10.36 13.67 15.62
C TRP A 263 8.86 13.52 15.89
N SER A 264 8.28 14.38 16.74
CA SER A 264 6.83 14.39 16.97
C SER A 264 6.06 14.77 15.71
N ILE A 265 6.55 15.73 14.92
CA ILE A 265 5.95 16.10 13.63
C ILE A 265 6.05 14.93 12.66
N PHE A 266 7.22 14.32 12.53
CA PHE A 266 7.39 13.15 11.67
C PHE A 266 6.41 12.02 12.07
N ALA A 267 6.33 11.70 13.36
CA ALA A 267 5.40 10.72 13.89
C ALA A 267 3.93 11.07 13.61
N ALA A 268 3.54 12.34 13.72
CA ALA A 268 2.18 12.80 13.43
C ALA A 268 1.76 12.55 11.96
N TYR A 269 2.71 12.52 11.03
CA TYR A 269 2.45 12.21 9.61
C TYR A 269 2.53 10.72 9.29
N THR A 270 3.39 9.96 9.99
CA THR A 270 3.61 8.53 9.70
C THR A 270 2.64 7.61 10.44
N VAL A 271 2.28 7.90 11.69
CA VAL A 271 1.43 7.03 12.51
C VAL A 271 0.06 6.79 11.86
N PRO A 272 -0.69 7.82 11.40
CA PRO A 272 -2.00 7.60 10.80
C PRO A 272 -1.96 6.70 9.55
N PHE A 273 -0.85 6.74 8.80
CA PHE A 273 -0.68 5.90 7.61
C PHE A 273 -0.74 4.40 7.93
N PHE A 274 -0.14 4.00 9.05
CA PHE A 274 -0.09 2.60 9.49
C PHE A 274 -1.31 2.17 10.32
N LEU A 275 -2.06 3.12 10.89
CA LEU A 275 -3.27 2.83 11.66
C LEU A 275 -4.49 2.52 10.77
N ILE A 276 -4.55 3.08 9.56
CA ILE A 276 -5.67 2.84 8.66
C ILE A 276 -5.61 1.40 8.15
N PRO A 277 -6.71 0.62 8.27
CA PRO A 277 -6.73 -0.76 7.79
C PRO A 277 -6.41 -0.84 6.29
N ARG A 278 -5.54 -1.78 5.91
CA ARG A 278 -4.97 -1.86 4.56
C ARG A 278 -6.04 -1.94 3.49
N THR A 279 -7.10 -2.71 3.71
CA THR A 279 -8.12 -3.05 2.71
C THR A 279 -9.21 -2.00 2.51
N VAL A 280 -9.17 -0.90 3.26
CA VAL A 280 -10.21 0.15 3.23
C VAL A 280 -10.30 0.78 1.84
N HIS A 281 -11.50 1.15 1.42
CA HIS A 281 -11.70 1.81 0.14
C HIS A 281 -10.94 3.16 0.09
N PRO A 282 -10.20 3.48 -0.98
CA PRO A 282 -9.34 4.66 -1.00
C PRO A 282 -10.04 6.01 -0.80
N LEU A 283 -11.29 6.11 -1.23
CA LEU A 283 -12.14 7.28 -0.98
C LEU A 283 -12.40 7.56 0.50
N PHE A 284 -12.32 6.56 1.38
CA PHE A 284 -12.41 6.74 2.84
C PHE A 284 -11.03 6.81 3.49
N GLY A 285 -10.04 6.10 2.94
CA GLY A 285 -8.67 6.08 3.44
C GLY A 285 -8.01 7.46 3.46
N TRP A 286 -8.05 8.21 2.36
CA TRP A 286 -7.42 9.53 2.29
C TRP A 286 -8.04 10.58 3.24
N PRO A 287 -9.37 10.76 3.30
CA PRO A 287 -9.96 11.65 4.30
C PRO A 287 -9.62 11.27 5.74
N LEU A 288 -9.60 9.96 6.04
CA LEU A 288 -9.24 9.48 7.37
C LEU A 288 -7.76 9.72 7.69
N TYR A 289 -6.87 9.58 6.69
CA TYR A 289 -5.47 9.95 6.81
C TYR A 289 -5.29 11.45 7.09
N VAL A 290 -5.95 12.30 6.31
CA VAL A 290 -5.93 13.76 6.51
C VAL A 290 -6.42 14.13 7.90
N LEU A 291 -7.53 13.52 8.35
CA LEU A 291 -8.07 13.72 9.69
C LEU A 291 -7.11 13.24 10.78
N GLY A 292 -6.50 12.07 10.61
CA GLY A 292 -5.50 11.53 11.53
C GLY A 292 -4.27 12.42 11.65
N VAL A 293 -3.69 12.85 10.53
CA VAL A 293 -2.54 13.78 10.53
C VAL A 293 -2.90 15.11 11.16
N ALA A 294 -4.09 15.67 10.85
CA ALA A 294 -4.56 16.90 11.47
C ALA A 294 -4.73 16.76 12.99
N SER A 295 -5.26 15.62 13.46
CA SER A 295 -5.45 15.35 14.88
C SER A 295 -4.12 15.24 15.64
N LEU A 296 -3.16 14.46 15.15
CA LEU A 296 -1.87 14.33 15.81
C LEU A 296 -1.05 15.62 15.71
N SER A 297 -1.12 16.31 14.58
CA SER A 297 -0.49 17.63 14.41
C SER A 297 -1.07 18.65 15.39
N SER A 298 -2.36 18.59 15.73
CA SER A 298 -2.98 19.48 16.72
C SER A 298 -2.41 19.28 18.13
N ILE A 299 -2.01 18.05 18.49
CA ILE A 299 -1.30 17.78 19.75
C ILE A 299 0.07 18.46 19.71
N VAL A 300 0.84 18.24 18.64
CA VAL A 300 2.19 18.80 18.48
C VAL A 300 2.18 20.33 18.48
N ILE A 301 1.22 20.93 17.77
CA ILE A 301 0.99 22.38 17.73
C ILE A 301 0.77 22.93 19.15
N ASN A 302 -0.07 22.27 19.96
CA ASN A 302 -0.38 22.75 21.31
C ASN A 302 0.73 22.49 22.33
N VAL A 303 1.47 21.38 22.21
CA VAL A 303 2.57 21.03 23.12
C VAL A 303 3.79 21.94 22.91
N PHE A 304 4.15 22.19 21.64
CA PHE A 304 5.33 23.00 21.29
C PHE A 304 5.00 24.46 20.92
N LEU A 305 3.72 24.86 21.04
CA LEU A 305 3.21 26.19 20.67
C LEU A 305 3.61 26.63 19.26
N LEU A 306 3.63 25.67 18.34
CA LEU A 306 4.03 25.93 16.96
C LEU A 306 2.90 26.61 16.18
N PRO A 307 3.21 27.49 15.21
CA PRO A 307 2.20 28.04 14.34
C PRO A 307 1.52 26.93 13.51
N PRO A 308 0.18 26.83 13.48
CA PRO A 308 -0.52 25.74 12.81
C PRO A 308 -0.27 25.64 11.30
N LEU A 309 -0.23 26.78 10.62
CA LEU A 309 -0.12 26.83 9.15
C LEU A 309 1.20 26.22 8.65
N PRO A 310 2.39 26.56 9.20
CA PRO A 310 3.63 25.88 8.87
C PRO A 310 3.61 24.36 9.08
N VAL A 311 3.05 23.88 10.19
CA VAL A 311 2.98 22.44 10.51
C VAL A 311 2.07 21.69 9.52
N LEU A 312 0.97 22.31 9.09
CA LEU A 312 0.01 21.71 8.16
C LEU A 312 0.34 21.95 6.67
N THR A 313 1.39 22.73 6.36
CA THR A 313 1.77 23.04 4.97
C THR A 313 2.10 21.78 4.18
N VAL A 314 2.78 20.81 4.80
CA VAL A 314 3.13 19.53 4.15
C VAL A 314 1.87 18.72 3.84
N LEU A 315 0.90 18.69 4.76
CA LEU A 315 -0.38 18.03 4.52
C LEU A 315 -1.13 18.64 3.32
N LEU A 316 -1.17 19.97 3.23
CA LEU A 316 -1.77 20.67 2.07
C LEU A 316 -1.05 20.33 0.76
N GLY A 317 0.29 20.26 0.78
CA GLY A 317 1.09 19.81 -0.36
C GLY A 317 0.79 18.37 -0.77
N ILE A 318 0.65 17.45 0.20
CA ILE A 318 0.25 16.07 -0.06
C ILE A 318 -1.15 16.05 -0.70
N SER A 319 -2.13 16.73 -0.11
CA SER A 319 -3.49 16.79 -0.66
C SER A 319 -3.53 17.36 -2.09
N GLY A 320 -2.76 18.40 -2.37
CA GLY A 320 -2.67 18.94 -3.74
C GLY A 320 -1.96 17.98 -4.70
N SER A 321 -0.94 17.25 -4.27
CA SER A 321 -0.30 16.22 -5.11
C SER A 321 -1.25 15.07 -5.46
N LEU A 322 -2.12 14.67 -4.52
CA LEU A 322 -3.18 13.68 -4.76
C LEU A 322 -4.18 14.20 -5.78
N PHE A 323 -4.58 15.47 -5.65
CA PHE A 323 -5.45 16.12 -6.62
C PHE A 323 -4.82 16.15 -8.03
N VAL A 324 -3.54 16.53 -8.13
CA VAL A 324 -2.76 16.47 -9.38
C VAL A 324 -2.79 15.05 -9.96
N MET A 325 -2.55 14.01 -9.14
CA MET A 325 -2.58 12.61 -9.61
C MET A 325 -3.96 12.12 -10.04
N ALA A 326 -5.03 12.65 -9.45
CA ALA A 326 -6.41 12.24 -9.72
C ALA A 326 -6.98 12.81 -11.02
N PHE A 327 -6.39 13.86 -11.58
CA PHE A 327 -6.88 14.46 -12.82
C PHE A 327 -6.83 13.47 -14.00
N PRO A 328 -7.89 13.37 -14.80
CA PRO A 328 -7.97 12.41 -15.91
C PRO A 328 -7.33 12.89 -17.22
N TRP A 329 -6.77 14.11 -17.28
CA TRP A 329 -6.32 14.74 -18.53
C TRP A 329 -4.93 14.33 -19.01
N TYR A 330 -4.24 13.45 -18.29
CA TYR A 330 -2.92 13.00 -18.69
C TYR A 330 -3.01 12.03 -19.88
N LEU A 331 -2.23 12.32 -20.92
CA LEU A 331 -2.13 11.45 -22.10
C LEU A 331 -1.49 10.10 -21.77
N ASP A 332 -0.51 10.09 -20.86
CA ASP A 332 0.17 8.90 -20.40
C ASP A 332 0.75 9.08 -18.98
N GLY A 333 1.30 7.99 -18.43
CA GLY A 333 1.84 7.95 -17.08
C GLY A 333 3.10 8.78 -16.89
N VAL A 334 3.87 9.01 -17.95
CA VAL A 334 5.10 9.81 -17.92
C VAL A 334 4.75 11.29 -17.75
N ILE A 335 3.80 11.80 -18.54
CA ILE A 335 3.31 13.18 -18.42
C ILE A 335 2.68 13.39 -17.04
N ARG A 336 1.91 12.43 -16.53
CA ARG A 336 1.38 12.48 -15.16
C ARG A 336 2.50 12.58 -14.12
N ALA A 337 3.54 11.76 -14.23
CA ALA A 337 4.68 11.82 -13.33
C ALA A 337 5.39 13.18 -13.40
N LEU A 338 5.63 13.71 -14.59
CA LEU A 338 6.24 15.04 -14.79
C LEU A 338 5.40 16.17 -14.17
N ALA A 339 4.07 16.10 -14.26
CA ALA A 339 3.18 17.06 -13.63
C ALA A 339 3.27 17.00 -12.10
N VAL A 340 3.31 15.80 -11.51
CA VAL A 340 3.52 15.61 -10.07
C VAL A 340 4.89 16.12 -9.63
N PHE A 341 5.95 15.84 -10.40
CA PHE A 341 7.29 16.38 -10.13
C PHE A 341 7.32 17.90 -10.19
N THR A 342 6.68 18.51 -11.20
CA THR A 342 6.56 19.97 -11.34
C THR A 342 5.82 20.56 -10.15
N TYR A 343 4.70 19.95 -9.76
CA TYR A 343 3.95 20.36 -8.58
C TYR A 343 4.81 20.29 -7.30
N ALA A 344 5.50 19.18 -7.07
CA ALA A 344 6.38 19.01 -5.91
C ALA A 344 7.52 20.04 -5.91
N PHE A 345 8.12 20.31 -7.07
CA PHE A 345 9.14 21.34 -7.24
C PHE A 345 8.61 22.74 -6.88
N CYS A 346 7.41 23.10 -7.34
CA CYS A 346 6.76 24.36 -7.00
C CYS A 346 6.40 24.47 -5.50
N CYS A 347 6.05 23.35 -4.85
CA CYS A 347 5.74 23.32 -3.42
C CYS A 347 6.99 23.31 -2.52
N ALA A 348 8.15 22.89 -3.03
CA ALA A 348 9.37 22.73 -2.22
C ALA A 348 9.83 24.05 -1.53
N PRO A 349 9.86 25.23 -2.18
CA PRO A 349 10.19 26.48 -1.51
C PRO A 349 9.23 26.84 -0.38
N VAL A 350 7.94 26.55 -0.55
CA VAL A 350 6.91 26.82 0.45
C VAL A 350 7.08 25.88 1.65
N ALA A 351 7.32 24.59 1.40
CA ALA A 351 7.62 23.62 2.45
C ALA A 351 8.89 23.99 3.23
N TRP A 352 9.94 24.41 2.52
CA TRP A 352 11.18 24.90 3.14
C TRP A 352 10.96 26.15 3.99
N ALA A 353 10.22 27.14 3.48
CA ALA A 353 9.88 28.33 4.24
C ALA A 353 9.07 28.01 5.51
N SER A 354 8.14 27.06 5.43
CA SER A 354 7.39 26.58 6.60
C SER A 354 8.28 25.87 7.61
N LEU A 355 9.23 25.04 7.16
CA LEU A 355 10.22 24.39 8.04
C LEU A 355 11.08 25.45 8.77
N MET A 356 11.56 26.46 8.06
CA MET A 356 12.33 27.55 8.64
C MET A 356 11.51 28.36 9.65
N LYS A 357 10.22 28.62 9.38
CA LYS A 357 9.29 29.28 10.31
C LYS A 357 9.05 28.45 11.58
N MET A 358 8.98 27.13 11.47
CA MET A 358 8.84 26.24 12.62
C MET A 358 10.10 26.24 13.48
N SER A 359 11.28 26.12 12.85
CA SER A 359 12.57 26.16 13.53
C SER A 359 12.79 27.50 14.27
N SER A 360 12.45 28.62 13.63
CA SER A 360 12.55 29.94 14.25
C SER A 360 11.53 30.15 15.37
N SER A 361 10.29 29.67 15.21
CA SER A 361 9.27 29.74 16.27
C SER A 361 9.71 28.99 17.51
N LEU A 362 10.28 27.78 17.32
CA LEU A 362 10.78 26.96 18.42
C LEU A 362 11.99 27.60 19.11
N GLN A 363 12.85 28.28 18.34
CA GLN A 363 13.97 29.04 18.89
C GLN A 363 13.51 30.26 19.69
N ASN A 364 12.60 31.08 19.14
CA ASN A 364 12.05 32.26 19.83
C ASN A 364 11.32 31.89 21.12
N LEU A 365 10.61 30.77 21.12
CA LEU A 365 9.91 30.24 22.28
C LEU A 365 10.86 29.89 23.41
N LEU A 366 11.94 29.20 23.07
CA LEU A 366 12.97 28.80 24.01
C LEU A 366 13.80 29.99 24.53
N GLU A 367 14.10 30.98 23.67
CA GLU A 367 14.75 32.23 24.09
C GLU A 367 13.85 33.01 25.06
N ARG A 368 12.54 33.15 24.76
CA ARG A 368 11.58 33.82 25.64
C ARG A 368 11.53 33.17 27.02
N GLU A 369 11.52 31.84 27.12
CA GLU A 369 11.55 31.13 28.40
C GLU A 369 12.88 31.26 29.15
N ALA A 370 14.02 31.41 28.45
CA ALA A 370 15.32 31.67 29.07
C ALA A 370 15.44 33.08 29.68
N PHE A 371 14.67 34.06 29.19
CA PHE A 371 14.66 35.44 29.70
C PHE A 371 13.68 35.69 30.87
N PHE A 372 12.59 34.92 30.97
CA PHE A 372 11.61 35.06 32.07
C PHE A 372 12.14 34.86 33.51
N PRO A 373 13.25 34.15 33.80
CA PRO A 373 13.83 34.12 35.14
C PRO A 373 14.50 35.44 35.54
N ARG A 374 14.89 36.30 34.58
CA ARG A 374 15.66 37.53 34.86
C ARG A 374 14.80 38.71 35.29
N LEU A 375 13.49 38.71 35.04
CA LEU A 375 12.59 39.80 35.46
C LEU A 375 11.99 39.61 36.87
N GLY A 376 12.21 38.45 37.51
CA GLY A 376 11.72 38.18 38.87
C GLY A 376 12.59 38.74 39.99
N GLU A 377 13.79 39.26 39.68
CA GLU A 377 14.70 39.88 40.64
C GLU A 377 14.96 41.34 40.22
N SER A 378 14.00 42.25 40.45
CA SER A 378 14.31 43.69 40.47
C SER A 378 14.09 44.26 41.87
N THR A 379 15.20 44.75 42.44
CA THR A 379 15.33 45.67 43.58
C THR A 379 14.90 45.16 44.96
N GLN A 380 15.77 44.36 45.59
CA GLN A 380 15.96 44.47 47.03
C GLN A 380 16.90 45.67 47.26
N MET A 381 16.33 46.81 47.71
CA MET A 381 17.10 47.93 48.22
C MET A 381 18.03 47.40 49.32
N SER A 382 19.34 47.52 49.08
CA SER A 382 20.34 47.33 50.12
C SER A 382 20.24 48.51 51.08
N GLU A 383 19.49 48.36 52.16
CA GLU A 383 19.72 49.10 53.40
C GLU A 383 21.19 48.89 53.80
N LEU A 384 22.01 49.90 53.55
CA LEU A 384 23.39 49.94 54.03
C LEU A 384 23.48 51.07 55.06
N ASN A 385 22.97 50.76 56.26
CA ASN A 385 23.35 51.45 57.48
C ASN A 385 24.84 51.23 57.74
N LYS A 386 25.64 52.30 57.75
CA LYS A 386 26.70 52.48 58.75
C LYS A 386 27.16 53.94 58.81
N LEU A 387 26.95 54.51 60.00
CA LEU A 387 27.55 55.73 60.51
C LEU A 387 29.07 55.78 60.30
N TYR A 388 29.57 56.96 59.92
CA TYR A 388 30.47 57.74 60.77
C TYR A 388 30.13 59.22 60.65
#